data_AF-M3F6N9-F1
#
_entry.id   AF-M3F6N9-F1
#
_cell.length_a   1.000
_cell.length_b   1.000
_cell.length_c   1.000
_cell.angle_alpha   90.00
_cell.angle_beta   90.00
_cell.angle_gamma   90.00
#
_symmetry.space_group_name_H-M   'P 1'
#
loop_
_entity.id
_entity.type
_entity.pdbx_description
1 polymer ?
#
loop_
_entity_poly.entity_id
_entity_poly.type
_entity_poly.pdbx_seq_one_letter_code
_entity_poly.pdbx_strand_id
1 'polypeptide(L)'
;MKKVSEIYGSAKGPVYSFEFFPPKTQDGDLKLMGTVKELARLDPDFVTVTYGAGGSTRDKTAQILSEISKNYSFPTVSHFTCVGANQDQIFKTLKEIRSSGIVNLMALRGDPPKRRGKI
;
A
#
# COMPACT_ATOMS: atom_id res chain seq x y z
N MET A 1 -14.39 6.79 2.25
CA MET A 1 -13.53 5.70 2.76
C MET A 1 -13.10 6.08 4.18
N LYS A 2 -13.21 5.16 5.16
CA LYS A 2 -12.86 5.45 6.57
C LYS A 2 -11.35 5.66 6.73
N LYS A 3 -10.96 6.52 7.68
CA LYS A 3 -9.54 6.68 8.06
C LYS A 3 -9.14 5.62 9.09
N VAL A 4 -7.88 5.19 9.04
CA VAL A 4 -7.34 4.24 10.04
C VAL A 4 -7.44 4.79 11.46
N SER A 5 -7.27 6.11 11.66
CA SER A 5 -7.46 6.75 12.95
C SER A 5 -8.90 6.62 13.49
N GLU A 6 -9.90 6.62 12.60
CA GLU A 6 -11.31 6.46 12.98
C GLU A 6 -11.63 5.00 13.33
N ILE A 7 -10.98 4.05 12.66
CA ILE A 7 -11.06 2.62 12.99
C ILE A 7 -10.59 2.40 14.42
N TYR A 8 -9.35 2.79 14.73
CA TYR A 8 -8.80 2.63 16.08
C TYR A 8 -9.60 3.41 17.14
N GLY A 9 -10.10 4.60 16.80
CA GLY A 9 -10.89 5.42 17.72
C GLY A 9 -12.27 4.86 18.06
N SER A 10 -12.81 3.94 17.25
CA SER A 10 -14.15 3.37 17.44
C SER A 10 -14.18 1.85 17.68
N ALA A 11 -13.01 1.21 17.65
CA ALA A 11 -12.89 -0.23 17.82
C ALA A 11 -13.34 -0.67 19.22
N LYS A 12 -14.21 -1.69 19.29
CA LYS A 12 -14.66 -2.33 20.54
C LYS A 12 -13.85 -3.57 20.91
N GLY A 13 -12.90 -3.94 20.06
CA GLY A 13 -12.06 -5.12 20.19
C GLY A 13 -10.76 -4.92 19.41
N PRO A 14 -9.97 -6.00 19.23
CA PRO A 14 -8.74 -5.91 18.48
C PRO A 14 -9.01 -5.54 17.01
N VAL A 15 -8.13 -4.72 16.45
CA VAL A 15 -8.13 -4.34 15.04
C VAL A 15 -7.20 -5.29 14.30
N TYR A 16 -7.65 -5.86 13.19
CA TYR A 16 -6.86 -6.79 12.38
C TYR A 16 -6.74 -6.31 10.94
N SER A 17 -5.55 -6.49 10.37
CA SER A 17 -5.23 -6.09 9.00
C SER A 17 -4.27 -7.07 8.35
N PHE A 18 -4.22 -7.01 7.02
CA PHE A 18 -3.28 -7.78 6.21
C PHE A 18 -2.37 -6.86 5.41
N GLU A 19 -1.12 -7.29 5.22
CA GLU A 19 -0.12 -6.60 4.42
C GLU A 19 0.23 -7.42 3.17
N PHE A 20 0.22 -6.75 2.02
CA PHE A 20 0.54 -7.35 0.73
C PHE A 20 1.77 -6.71 0.09
N PHE A 21 2.49 -7.50 -0.70
CA PHE A 21 3.66 -7.05 -1.45
C PHE A 21 3.34 -7.01 -2.95
N PRO A 22 3.70 -5.93 -3.66
CA PRO A 22 3.58 -5.87 -5.11
C PRO A 22 4.35 -7.01 -5.78
N PRO A 23 3.68 -7.88 -6.56
CA PRO A 23 4.35 -8.96 -7.29
C PRO A 23 5.21 -8.40 -8.42
N LYS A 24 6.17 -9.20 -8.88
CA LYS A 24 7.06 -8.84 -9.99
C LYS A 24 6.59 -9.39 -11.35
N THR A 25 5.56 -10.22 -11.35
CA THR A 25 5.08 -10.95 -12.53
C THR A 25 3.57 -10.89 -12.60
N GLN A 26 3.03 -11.03 -13.82
CA GLN A 26 1.59 -11.04 -14.06
C GLN A 26 0.88 -12.21 -13.37
N ASP A 27 1.47 -13.41 -13.38
CA ASP A 27 0.95 -14.55 -12.62
C ASP A 27 0.91 -14.27 -11.12
N GLY A 28 1.91 -13.51 -10.63
CA GLY A 28 1.95 -13.04 -9.25
C GLY A 28 0.80 -12.09 -8.93
N ASP A 29 0.40 -11.23 -9.86
CA ASP A 29 -0.76 -10.35 -9.69
C ASP A 29 -2.06 -11.14 -9.57
N LEU A 30 -2.26 -12.13 -10.45
CA LEU A 30 -3.42 -13.01 -10.40
C LEU A 30 -3.49 -13.78 -9.08
N LYS A 31 -2.35 -14.31 -8.62
CA LYS A 31 -2.25 -14.99 -7.33
C LYS A 31 -2.55 -14.04 -6.18
N LEU A 32 -2.01 -12.83 -6.21
CA LEU A 32 -2.26 -11.81 -5.18
C LEU A 32 -3.76 -11.50 -5.09
N MET A 33 -4.43 -11.23 -6.21
CA MET A 33 -5.87 -10.95 -6.21
C MET A 33 -6.70 -12.14 -5.73
N GLY A 34 -6.27 -13.38 -6.04
CA GLY A 34 -6.84 -14.60 -5.46
C GLY A 34 -6.72 -14.64 -3.94
N THR A 35 -5.53 -14.37 -3.40
CA THR A 35 -5.30 -14.31 -1.95
C THR A 35 -6.08 -13.18 -1.28
N VAL A 36 -6.14 -11.99 -1.88
CA VAL A 36 -6.97 -10.89 -1.38
C VAL A 36 -8.43 -11.32 -1.28
N LYS A 37 -8.96 -12.00 -2.31
CA LYS A 37 -10.34 -12.50 -2.32
C LYS A 37 -10.61 -13.51 -1.20
N GLU A 38 -9.66 -14.38 -0.89
CA GLU A 38 -9.78 -15.33 0.21
C GLU A 38 -9.75 -14.64 1.57
N LEU A 39 -8.77 -13.75 1.79
CA LEU A 39 -8.61 -13.04 3.07
C LEU A 39 -9.69 -12.00 3.31
N ALA A 40 -10.29 -11.43 2.26
CA ALA A 40 -11.43 -10.52 2.38
C ALA A 40 -12.64 -11.16 3.09
N ARG A 41 -12.76 -12.49 3.08
CA ARG A 41 -13.80 -13.22 3.81
C ARG A 41 -13.66 -13.11 5.33
N LEU A 42 -12.49 -12.72 5.82
CA LEU A 42 -12.21 -12.48 7.24
C LEU A 42 -12.56 -11.06 7.67
N ASP A 43 -13.09 -10.23 6.77
CA ASP A 43 -13.51 -8.84 7.01
C ASP A 43 -12.45 -8.01 7.75
N PRO A 44 -11.24 -7.83 7.16
CA PRO A 44 -10.19 -7.06 7.82
C PRO A 44 -10.61 -5.60 7.97
N ASP A 45 -10.20 -4.97 9.07
CA ASP A 45 -10.52 -3.57 9.34
C ASP A 45 -9.87 -2.63 8.31
N PHE A 46 -8.71 -3.00 7.79
CA PHE A 46 -8.03 -2.37 6.66
C PHE A 46 -6.98 -3.31 6.07
N VAL A 47 -6.41 -2.94 4.93
CA VAL A 47 -5.24 -3.62 4.35
C VAL A 47 -4.13 -2.64 3.97
N THR A 48 -2.88 -3.10 4.01
CA THR A 48 -1.72 -2.32 3.55
C THR A 48 -1.13 -2.96 2.29
N VAL A 49 -0.55 -2.13 1.42
CA VAL A 49 0.31 -2.59 0.32
C VAL A 49 1.65 -1.89 0.45
N THR A 50 2.72 -2.68 0.40
CA THR A 50 4.08 -2.17 0.58
C THR A 50 4.53 -1.30 -0.59
N TYR A 51 5.59 -0.54 -0.33
CA TYR A 51 6.20 0.39 -1.26
C TYR A 51 7.65 -0.02 -1.50
N GLY A 52 7.98 -0.35 -2.74
CA GLY A 52 9.30 -0.84 -3.10
C GLY A 52 10.40 0.18 -2.80
N ALA A 53 11.56 -0.32 -2.35
CA ALA A 53 12.72 0.51 -2.05
C ALA A 53 13.05 1.46 -3.21
N GLY A 54 13.32 2.72 -2.88
CA GLY A 54 13.60 3.79 -3.85
C GLY A 54 12.45 4.11 -4.81
N GLY A 55 11.21 3.68 -4.54
CA GLY A 55 10.06 3.94 -5.41
C GLY A 55 9.90 2.99 -6.59
N SER A 56 10.67 1.90 -6.62
CA SER A 56 10.69 0.94 -7.74
C SER A 56 9.34 0.31 -8.09
N THR A 57 8.39 0.23 -7.15
CA THR A 57 7.06 -0.35 -7.38
C THR A 57 5.92 0.62 -7.15
N ARG A 58 6.20 1.94 -7.13
CA ARG A 58 5.21 2.98 -6.80
C ARG A 58 3.90 2.85 -7.58
N ASP A 59 4.03 2.75 -8.91
CA ASP A 59 2.87 2.70 -9.80
C ASP A 59 2.09 1.39 -9.59
N LYS A 60 2.80 0.28 -9.29
CA LYS A 60 2.19 -1.02 -8.99
C LYS A 60 1.44 -1.02 -7.67
N THR A 61 2.01 -0.42 -6.62
CA THR A 61 1.35 -0.25 -5.33
C THR A 61 0.03 0.51 -5.49
N ALA A 62 0.02 1.62 -6.24
CA ALA A 62 -1.19 2.40 -6.49
C ALA A 62 -2.26 1.61 -7.27
N GLN A 63 -1.85 0.83 -8.28
CA GLN A 63 -2.77 -0.03 -9.05
C GLN A 63 -3.43 -1.09 -8.17
N ILE A 64 -2.65 -1.81 -7.36
CA ILE A 64 -3.16 -2.84 -6.44
C ILE A 64 -4.14 -2.21 -5.44
N LEU A 65 -3.78 -1.11 -4.80
CA LEU A 65 -4.64 -0.41 -3.84
C LEU A 65 -5.95 0.06 -4.49
N SER A 66 -5.88 0.58 -5.72
CA SER A 66 -7.06 1.00 -6.49
C SER A 66 -7.98 -0.18 -6.82
N GLU A 67 -7.42 -1.31 -7.24
CA GLU A 67 -8.18 -2.53 -7.55
C GLU A 67 -8.86 -3.10 -6.30
N ILE A 68 -8.14 -3.17 -5.18
CA ILE A 68 -8.71 -3.60 -3.90
C ILE A 68 -9.84 -2.65 -3.47
N SER A 69 -9.62 -1.33 -3.52
CA SER A 69 -10.61 -0.33 -3.11
C SER A 69 -11.88 -0.32 -3.97
N LYS A 70 -11.80 -0.78 -5.23
CA LYS A 70 -12.96 -0.89 -6.13
C LYS A 70 -13.81 -2.12 -5.84
N ASN A 71 -13.18 -3.20 -5.38
CA ASN A 71 -13.83 -4.50 -5.22
C ASN A 71 -14.25 -4.79 -3.76
N TYR A 72 -13.67 -4.10 -2.79
CA TYR A 72 -13.90 -4.33 -1.36
C TYR A 72 -14.18 -3.04 -0.60
N SER A 73 -14.93 -3.14 0.50
CA SER A 73 -15.40 -2.00 1.31
C SER A 73 -14.40 -1.56 2.39
N PHE A 74 -13.44 -2.41 2.76
CA PHE A 74 -12.45 -2.08 3.77
C PHE A 74 -11.43 -1.05 3.24
N PRO A 75 -10.99 -0.09 4.07
CA PRO A 75 -9.99 0.90 3.68
C PRO A 75 -8.65 0.28 3.30
N THR A 76 -7.99 0.91 2.33
CA THR A 76 -6.62 0.57 1.96
C THR A 76 -5.62 1.62 2.44
N VAL A 77 -4.41 1.19 2.78
CA VAL A 77 -3.32 2.03 3.25
C VAL A 77 -2.10 1.85 2.35
N SER A 78 -1.61 2.94 1.75
CA SER A 78 -0.36 2.89 0.99
C SER A 78 0.82 3.05 1.93
N HIS A 79 1.79 2.15 1.86
CA HIS A 79 3.13 2.50 2.34
C HIS A 79 3.70 3.63 1.48
N PHE A 80 4.52 4.47 2.10
CA PHE A 80 5.14 5.60 1.43
C PHE A 80 6.52 5.85 2.01
N THR A 81 7.56 5.73 1.19
CA THR A 81 8.95 5.92 1.60
C THR A 81 9.57 7.16 0.96
N CYS A 82 10.47 7.84 1.68
CA CYS A 82 11.11 9.07 1.19
C CYS A 82 12.55 8.88 0.68
N VAL A 83 13.25 7.80 1.05
CA VAL A 83 14.65 7.58 0.61
C VAL A 83 14.74 7.51 -0.92
N GLY A 84 15.65 8.30 -1.49
CA GLY A 84 15.91 8.35 -2.93
C GLY A 84 15.00 9.29 -3.72
N ALA A 85 14.04 9.95 -3.07
CA ALA A 85 13.16 10.94 -3.68
C ALA A 85 13.50 12.36 -3.20
N ASN A 86 13.43 13.34 -4.09
CA ASN A 86 13.44 14.75 -3.73
C ASN A 86 12.03 15.24 -3.34
N GLN A 87 11.95 16.48 -2.85
CA GLN A 87 10.71 17.07 -2.36
C GLN A 87 9.62 17.13 -3.45
N ASP A 88 9.96 17.50 -4.69
CA ASP A 88 9.01 17.58 -5.80
C ASP A 88 8.44 16.20 -6.17
N GLN A 89 9.29 15.17 -6.17
CA GLN A 89 8.90 13.78 -6.41
C GLN A 89 7.98 13.25 -5.30
N ILE A 90 8.25 13.61 -4.04
CA ILE A 90 7.37 13.31 -2.90
C ILE A 90 6.01 13.96 -3.11
N PHE A 91 5.95 15.26 -3.38
CA PHE A 91 4.68 15.97 -3.60
C PHE A 91 3.90 15.43 -4.79
N LYS A 92 4.58 15.13 -5.90
CA LYS A 92 3.96 14.52 -7.08
C LYS A 92 3.32 13.18 -6.71
N THR A 93 4.07 12.32 -6.02
CA THR A 93 3.56 11.00 -5.60
C THR A 93 2.37 11.12 -4.64
N LEU A 94 2.42 12.03 -3.66
CA LEU A 94 1.31 12.26 -2.75
C LEU A 94 0.05 12.73 -3.49
N LYS A 95 0.19 13.58 -4.51
CA LYS A 95 -0.92 14.00 -5.38
C LYS A 95 -1.51 12.82 -6.16
N GLU A 96 -0.67 11.96 -6.73
CA GLU A 96 -1.08 10.75 -7.47
C GLU A 96 -1.83 9.74 -6.58
N ILE A 97 -1.32 9.50 -5.36
CA ILE A 97 -1.98 8.62 -4.38
C ILE A 97 -3.35 9.21 -4.00
N ARG A 98 -3.41 10.52 -3.72
CA ARG A 98 -4.67 11.20 -3.37
C ARG A 98 -5.67 11.18 -4.52
N SER A 99 -5.25 11.42 -5.75
CA SER A 99 -6.13 11.37 -6.93
C SER A 99 -6.67 9.96 -7.21
N SER A 100 -5.97 8.93 -6.72
CA SER A 100 -6.42 7.54 -6.79
C SER A 100 -7.44 7.17 -5.72
N GLY A 101 -7.87 8.12 -4.88
CA GLY A 101 -8.86 7.92 -3.82
C GLY A 101 -8.29 7.32 -2.53
N ILE A 102 -6.98 7.09 -2.47
CA ILE A 102 -6.30 6.57 -1.28
C ILE A 102 -6.08 7.73 -0.31
N VAL A 103 -6.64 7.57 0.91
CA VAL A 103 -6.60 8.61 1.96
C VAL A 103 -5.79 8.22 3.19
N ASN A 104 -5.33 6.96 3.25
CA ASN A 104 -4.50 6.46 4.34
C ASN A 104 -3.09 6.18 3.84
N LEU A 105 -2.11 6.72 4.56
CA LEU A 105 -0.69 6.58 4.27
C LEU A 105 0.05 6.08 5.50
N MET A 106 0.97 5.14 5.29
CA MET A 106 2.00 4.78 6.26
C MET A 106 3.32 5.40 5.82
N ALA A 107 3.69 6.52 6.46
CA ALA A 107 4.93 7.22 6.19
C ALA A 107 6.11 6.47 6.82
N LEU A 108 7.06 6.09 5.99
CA LEU A 108 8.24 5.30 6.36
C LEU A 108 9.50 6.00 5.86
N ARG A 109 10.63 5.76 6.52
CA ARG A 109 11.93 6.23 5.99
C ARG A 109 12.23 5.59 4.64
N GLY A 110 12.12 4.27 4.58
CA GLY A 110 12.60 3.45 3.48
C GLY A 110 14.01 2.89 3.73
N ASP A 111 14.36 1.89 2.93
CA ASP A 111 15.68 1.26 2.95
C ASP A 111 16.70 2.08 2.16
N PRO A 112 17.98 2.07 2.58
CA PRO A 112 19.05 2.66 1.79
C PRO A 112 19.17 1.95 0.42
N PRO A 113 19.62 2.64 -0.63
CA PRO A 113 19.88 2.01 -1.92
C PRO A 113 20.84 0.83 -1.76
N LYS A 114 20.54 -0.30 -2.39
CA LYS A 114 21.49 -1.43 -2.41
C LYS A 114 22.79 -0.94 -3.02
N ARG A 115 23.91 -1.02 -2.29
CA ARG A 115 25.24 -0.83 -2.87
C ARG A 115 25.35 -1.80 -4.06
N ARG A 116 25.51 -1.29 -5.29
CA ARG A 116 26.06 -2.11 -6.37
C ARG A 116 27.43 -2.56 -5.87
N GLY A 117 27.63 -3.86 -5.70
CA GLY A 117 28.94 -4.40 -5.38
C GLY A 117 29.94 -3.85 -6.39
N LYS A 118 31.05 -3.27 -5.90
CA LYS A 118 32.24 -3.10 -6.72
C LYS A 118 32.68 -4.51 -7.11
N ILE A 119 32.69 -4.79 -8.41
CA ILE A 119 33.59 -5.79 -8.99
C ILE A 119 34.95 -5.11 -9.06
#